data_AF-A0A936HWR7-F1
#
_entry.id   AF-A0A936HWR7-F1
#
_cell.length_a   1.000
_cell.length_b   1.000
_cell.length_c   1.000
_cell.angle_alpha   90.00
_cell.angle_beta   90.00
_cell.angle_gamma   90.00
#
_symmetry.space_group_name_H-M   'P 1'
#
loop_
_entity.id
_entity.type
_entity.pdbx_description
1 polymer ?
#
loop_
_entity_poly.entity_id
_entity_poly.type
_entity_poly.pdbx_seq_one_letter_code
_entity_poly.pdbx_strand_id
1 'polypeptide(L)'
;MPAPSRRSGARQGGARATSACSTPSPYCWPGSKPTRWTPDVNLLKHLLFVVQQRRAGNRVSFSAYIKGHDGIQLGHGCKIQADASVDATRSPGVRFGDKVEINRYAYVQGGNGGVRIADRVRVNNFAIINGSGGVDIGEDTLIGPGVQIISYQHRYARGATIQSQPVIAAPIRIGRDVWLGANAVIMAGVSIGDGAVVAAGAVVREDVPEFTGGCRRAGHGAQGADMKLWFSLLWFALLARLRGNSTVSLGAHIKHPRNVRLGRGCKIRTGCVIDAPDDLACVILGDGVDLNRGVYLGAFGRLEIGDRTSINRNAAIDARGKVTIGKDVLIGPRAHVIAYRHVFTSREQPINTQGMVSGNVTIEDDVWIGAGAIVLEGIVIGRGSVIGAGAVVTASCAPYSILAGVPARVIGSRGGDSAAPPVAP
;
A
#
# COMPACT_ATOMS: atom_id res chain seq x y z
N MET A 1 65.19 -85.09 24.73
CA MET A 1 65.20 -84.11 23.63
C MET A 1 64.40 -82.89 24.09
N PRO A 2 64.92 -81.66 23.90
CA PRO A 2 65.20 -80.79 25.05
C PRO A 2 64.28 -79.57 25.19
N ALA A 3 64.03 -79.15 26.45
CA ALA A 3 64.33 -77.85 27.10
C ALA A 3 64.11 -76.51 26.33
N PRO A 4 64.12 -75.33 27.01
CA PRO A 4 63.43 -74.94 28.24
C PRO A 4 62.95 -73.44 28.26
N SER A 5 62.30 -73.04 29.37
CA SER A 5 62.56 -71.81 30.16
C SER A 5 61.79 -70.48 29.95
N ARG A 6 61.30 -69.98 31.11
CA ARG A 6 61.35 -68.62 31.69
C ARG A 6 60.39 -67.48 31.23
N ARG A 7 59.53 -67.12 32.21
CA ARG A 7 59.27 -65.80 32.87
C ARG A 7 58.81 -64.55 32.09
N SER A 8 57.92 -63.82 32.78
CA SER A 8 57.60 -62.36 32.74
C SER A 8 56.88 -61.86 31.48
N GLY A 9 55.98 -60.87 31.48
CA GLY A 9 55.54 -59.88 32.43
C GLY A 9 55.17 -58.61 31.64
N ALA A 10 53.98 -58.03 31.92
CA ALA A 10 53.51 -56.68 31.58
C ALA A 10 52.98 -56.31 30.17
N ARG A 11 51.70 -55.89 30.17
CA ARG A 11 50.98 -54.84 29.41
C ARG A 11 51.29 -54.60 27.92
N GLN A 12 50.24 -54.64 27.09
CA GLN A 12 49.68 -53.47 26.39
C GLN A 12 48.28 -53.79 25.81
N GLY A 13 47.41 -52.79 25.80
CA GLY A 13 46.04 -52.88 25.30
C GLY A 13 45.93 -52.74 23.78
N GLY A 14 44.85 -53.29 23.23
CA GLY A 14 44.44 -53.11 21.85
C GLY A 14 42.98 -53.56 21.69
N ALA A 15 42.09 -52.60 21.47
CA ALA A 15 40.66 -52.81 21.29
C ALA A 15 40.35 -53.52 19.96
N ARG A 16 39.30 -54.35 19.94
CA ARG A 16 38.57 -54.70 18.71
C ARG A 16 37.07 -54.76 18.97
N ALA A 17 36.36 -54.26 17.97
CA ALA A 17 34.97 -53.85 17.95
C ALA A 17 33.99 -55.01 17.79
N THR A 18 32.80 -54.85 18.38
CA THR A 18 31.61 -55.67 18.12
C THR A 18 30.62 -54.86 17.28
N SER A 19 30.20 -55.47 16.17
CA SER A 19 29.25 -54.95 15.17
C SER A 19 27.82 -54.88 15.71
N ALA A 20 27.20 -53.71 15.64
CA ALA A 20 25.78 -53.49 15.91
C ALA A 20 25.01 -53.28 14.58
N CYS A 21 23.86 -53.94 14.50
CA CYS A 21 22.91 -53.96 13.40
C CYS A 21 22.47 -52.53 13.01
N SER A 22 22.69 -52.16 11.74
CA SER A 22 22.36 -50.85 11.18
C SER A 22 20.98 -50.87 10.51
N THR A 23 20.01 -50.16 11.07
CA THR A 23 18.99 -49.37 10.34
C THR A 23 18.21 -48.48 11.32
N PRO A 24 18.33 -47.14 11.25
CA PRO A 24 17.50 -46.22 12.02
C PRO A 24 16.24 -45.79 11.25
N SER A 25 15.10 -45.78 11.94
CA SER A 25 13.86 -45.11 11.52
C SER A 25 14.05 -43.58 11.46
N PRO A 26 13.60 -42.87 10.42
CA PRO A 26 13.90 -41.46 10.19
C PRO A 26 13.09 -40.44 11.03
N TYR A 27 12.33 -40.85 12.06
CA TYR A 27 11.39 -39.96 12.77
C TYR A 27 11.64 -39.78 14.28
N CYS A 28 12.86 -39.92 14.78
CA CYS A 28 13.19 -39.56 16.17
C CYS A 28 14.27 -38.46 16.21
N TRP A 29 13.85 -37.22 16.46
CA TRP A 29 14.75 -36.10 16.76
C TRP A 29 15.19 -36.14 18.23
N PRO A 30 16.50 -36.08 18.54
CA PRO A 30 16.97 -36.02 19.92
C PRO A 30 17.08 -34.57 20.43
N GLY A 31 16.43 -34.30 21.57
CA GLY A 31 16.86 -33.32 22.58
C GLY A 31 16.75 -31.82 22.27
N SER A 32 15.58 -31.23 22.50
CA SER A 32 15.47 -29.78 22.71
C SER A 32 15.79 -29.43 24.17
N LYS A 33 17.00 -28.92 24.44
CA LYS A 33 17.26 -28.19 25.70
C LYS A 33 16.42 -26.90 25.70
N PRO A 34 15.93 -26.42 26.85
CA PRO A 34 15.20 -25.16 26.94
C PRO A 34 16.07 -24.01 26.41
N THR A 35 15.58 -23.30 25.41
CA THR A 35 16.24 -22.13 24.84
C THR A 35 16.30 -21.03 25.89
N ARG A 36 17.50 -20.54 26.20
CA ARG A 36 17.71 -19.31 26.99
C ARG A 36 16.89 -18.21 26.32
N TRP A 37 16.06 -17.49 27.08
CA TRP A 37 15.36 -16.32 26.58
C TRP A 37 16.39 -15.27 26.18
N THR A 38 16.58 -15.08 24.87
CA THR A 38 17.33 -13.97 24.30
C THR A 38 16.30 -12.96 23.80
N PRO A 39 16.36 -11.68 24.23
CA PRO A 39 15.49 -10.65 23.67
C PRO A 39 15.62 -10.66 22.14
N ASP A 40 14.50 -10.52 21.43
CA ASP A 40 14.55 -10.28 20.00
C ASP A 40 15.19 -8.92 19.77
N VAL A 41 16.47 -8.93 19.41
CA VAL A 41 17.30 -7.74 19.20
C VAL A 41 16.67 -6.83 18.15
N ASN A 42 15.93 -7.39 17.18
CA ASN A 42 15.24 -6.59 16.17
C ASN A 42 14.04 -5.86 16.75
N LEU A 43 13.26 -6.50 17.63
CA LEU A 43 12.16 -5.87 18.32
C LEU A 43 12.66 -4.73 19.22
N LEU A 44 13.74 -4.94 19.96
CA LEU A 44 14.33 -3.89 20.80
C LEU A 44 14.83 -2.71 19.97
N LYS A 45 15.54 -2.96 18.87
CA LYS A 45 15.99 -1.91 17.94
C LYS A 45 14.82 -1.12 17.36
N HIS A 46 13.74 -1.81 16.98
CA HIS A 46 12.52 -1.19 16.47
C HIS A 46 11.87 -0.29 17.51
N LEU A 47 11.67 -0.78 18.74
CA LEU A 47 11.09 0.01 19.83
C LEU A 47 11.94 1.25 20.15
N LEU A 48 13.27 1.09 20.23
CA LEU A 48 14.21 2.20 20.46
C LEU A 48 14.12 3.23 19.34
N PHE A 49 14.13 2.80 18.07
CA PHE A 49 13.98 3.68 16.93
C PHE A 49 12.68 4.48 17.01
N VAL A 50 11.53 3.82 17.24
CA VAL A 50 10.23 4.51 17.34
C VAL A 50 10.21 5.53 18.48
N VAL A 51 10.73 5.18 19.67
CA VAL A 51 10.78 6.10 20.82
C VAL A 51 11.71 7.28 20.57
N GLN A 52 12.90 7.05 20.01
CA GLN A 52 13.84 8.10 19.65
C GLN A 52 13.23 9.08 18.64
N GLN A 53 12.60 8.56 17.59
CA GLN A 53 11.95 9.41 16.58
C GLN A 53 10.78 10.22 17.16
N ARG A 54 9.98 9.64 18.06
CA ARG A 54 8.92 10.37 18.75
C ARG A 54 9.45 11.50 19.65
N ARG A 55 10.56 11.27 20.34
CA ARG A 55 11.25 12.32 21.12
C ARG A 55 11.83 13.42 20.23
N ALA A 56 12.26 13.09 19.02
CA ALA A 56 12.75 14.04 18.03
C ALA A 56 11.63 14.82 17.30
N GLY A 57 10.35 14.62 17.67
CA GLY A 57 9.20 15.32 17.10
C GLY A 57 8.53 14.62 15.92
N ASN A 58 8.96 13.41 15.56
CA ASN A 58 8.36 12.62 14.49
C ASN A 58 7.21 11.73 15.00
N ARG A 59 6.26 11.36 14.13
CA ARG A 59 5.16 10.44 14.46
C ARG A 59 5.34 9.12 13.72
N VAL A 60 6.05 8.18 14.36
CA VAL A 60 6.26 6.82 13.82
C VAL A 60 5.35 5.83 14.56
N SER A 61 4.56 5.04 13.82
CA SER A 61 3.73 3.98 14.39
C SER A 61 4.58 2.82 14.92
N PHE A 62 4.18 2.23 16.05
CA PHE A 62 4.81 0.99 16.53
C PHE A 62 4.56 -0.20 15.60
N SER A 63 3.47 -0.17 14.82
CA SER A 63 3.14 -1.18 13.82
C SER A 63 3.75 -0.91 12.44
N ALA A 64 4.53 0.16 12.27
CA ALA A 64 5.30 0.34 11.04
C ALA A 64 6.36 -0.77 10.94
N TYR A 65 6.59 -1.28 9.74
CA TYR A 65 7.62 -2.28 9.49
C TYR A 65 8.92 -1.60 9.09
N ILE A 66 9.89 -1.58 9.99
CA ILE A 66 11.16 -0.87 9.79
C ILE A 66 12.31 -1.87 9.73
N LYS A 67 13.17 -1.75 8.70
CA LYS A 67 14.41 -2.53 8.58
C LYS A 67 15.60 -1.63 8.26
N GLY A 68 16.78 -2.03 8.75
CA GLY A 68 18.01 -1.28 8.53
C GLY A 68 17.97 0.08 9.22
N HIS A 69 17.57 0.11 10.50
CA HIS A 69 17.37 1.34 11.30
C HIS A 69 18.51 2.37 11.15
N ASP A 70 19.76 1.91 11.14
CA ASP A 70 20.95 2.77 11.04
C ASP A 70 21.10 3.45 9.65
N GLY A 71 20.42 2.91 8.64
CA GLY A 71 20.36 3.46 7.28
C GLY A 71 19.15 4.37 7.03
N ILE A 72 18.33 4.67 8.05
CA ILE A 72 17.15 5.53 7.93
C ILE A 72 17.43 6.88 8.57
N GLN A 73 17.24 7.94 7.80
CA GLN A 73 17.34 9.33 8.27
C GLN A 73 16.00 10.02 8.08
N LEU A 74 15.48 10.64 9.14
CA LEU A 74 14.24 11.40 9.14
C LEU A 74 14.52 12.85 9.51
N GLY A 75 14.02 13.80 8.71
CA GLY A 75 13.91 15.20 9.11
C GLY A 75 12.85 15.41 10.20
N HIS A 76 12.50 16.67 10.46
CA HIS A 76 11.56 17.06 11.50
C HIS A 76 10.10 16.93 11.09
N GLY A 77 9.24 16.48 12.00
CA GLY A 77 7.80 16.40 11.80
C GLY A 77 7.35 15.34 10.79
N CYS A 78 8.19 14.35 10.49
CA CYS A 78 7.86 13.21 9.65
C CYS A 78 6.75 12.35 10.28
N LYS A 79 5.94 11.72 9.45
CA LYS A 79 4.91 10.76 9.87
C LYS A 79 5.09 9.45 9.12
N ILE A 80 5.20 8.35 9.85
CA ILE A 80 5.19 7.00 9.31
C ILE A 80 4.01 6.28 9.94
N GLN A 81 2.95 6.07 9.16
CA GLN A 81 1.69 5.52 9.66
C GLN A 81 1.78 4.00 9.94
N ALA A 82 0.73 3.46 10.55
CA ALA A 82 0.59 2.04 10.80
C ALA A 82 0.73 1.23 9.50
N ASP A 83 1.44 0.10 9.57
CA ASP A 83 1.59 -0.86 8.47
C ASP A 83 2.30 -0.32 7.22
N ALA A 84 2.84 0.91 7.28
CA ALA A 84 3.84 1.40 6.34
C ALA A 84 5.14 0.61 6.52
N SER A 85 5.86 0.38 5.42
CA SER A 85 7.10 -0.39 5.42
C SER A 85 8.25 0.48 4.90
N VAL A 86 9.33 0.61 5.67
CA VAL A 86 10.56 1.31 5.28
C VAL A 86 11.74 0.38 5.47
N ASP A 87 12.41 0.03 4.36
CA ASP A 87 13.54 -0.89 4.33
C ASP A 87 14.80 -0.18 3.83
N ALA A 88 15.75 0.06 4.75
CA ALA A 88 17.07 0.61 4.47
C ALA A 88 18.20 -0.39 4.79
N THR A 89 17.95 -1.69 4.62
CA THR A 89 18.96 -2.74 4.86
C THR A 89 20.19 -2.65 3.97
N ARG A 90 20.09 -1.92 2.84
CA ARG A 90 21.17 -1.72 1.89
C ARG A 90 21.60 -0.27 1.87
N SER A 91 22.90 -0.05 1.64
CA SER A 91 23.49 1.27 1.42
C SER A 91 23.11 1.80 0.03
N PRO A 92 22.80 3.11 -0.12
CA PRO A 92 22.97 4.21 0.83
C PRO A 92 21.79 4.45 1.80
N GLY A 93 20.78 3.57 1.81
CA GLY A 93 19.66 3.63 2.75
C GLY A 93 18.50 4.53 2.29
N VAL A 94 17.76 5.08 3.25
CA VAL A 94 16.56 5.90 3.02
C VAL A 94 16.69 7.21 3.79
N ARG A 95 16.47 8.33 3.09
CA ARG A 95 16.55 9.69 3.69
C ARG A 95 15.26 10.46 3.40
N PHE A 96 14.60 10.92 4.45
CA PHE A 96 13.42 11.78 4.37
C PHE A 96 13.79 13.18 4.89
N GLY A 97 13.40 14.21 4.16
CA GLY A 97 13.43 15.60 4.60
C GLY A 97 12.35 15.90 5.65
N ASP A 98 12.03 17.16 5.84
CA ASP A 98 11.07 17.60 6.84
C ASP A 98 9.63 17.34 6.40
N LYS A 99 8.78 16.94 7.36
CA LYS A 99 7.32 16.79 7.16
C LYS A 99 6.94 15.80 6.05
N VAL A 100 7.79 14.80 5.79
CA VAL A 100 7.44 13.67 4.91
C VAL A 100 6.38 12.81 5.58
N GLU A 101 5.35 12.43 4.84
CA GLU A 101 4.28 11.55 5.33
C GLU A 101 4.22 10.26 4.50
N ILE A 102 4.47 9.13 5.15
CA ILE A 102 4.35 7.78 4.60
C ILE A 102 3.05 7.16 5.13
N ASN A 103 2.07 7.02 4.26
CA ASN A 103 0.75 6.48 4.61
C ASN A 103 0.75 4.95 4.72
N ARG A 104 -0.38 4.40 5.16
CA ARG A 104 -0.50 2.97 5.48
C ARG A 104 -0.23 2.11 4.27
N TYR A 105 0.46 1.00 4.50
CA TYR A 105 0.80 0.01 3.47
C TYR A 105 1.67 0.54 2.32
N ALA A 106 2.13 1.79 2.37
CA ALA A 106 3.17 2.26 1.46
C ALA A 106 4.47 1.52 1.79
N TYR A 107 5.23 1.17 0.75
CA TYR A 107 6.49 0.47 0.85
C TYR A 107 7.61 1.30 0.24
N VAL A 108 8.57 1.71 1.06
CA VAL A 108 9.77 2.43 0.64
C VAL A 108 10.99 1.56 0.89
N GLN A 109 11.65 1.15 -0.18
CA GLN A 109 12.85 0.32 -0.11
C GLN A 109 14.04 1.07 -0.71
N GLY A 110 15.07 1.28 0.10
CA GLY A 110 16.31 1.95 -0.30
C GLY A 110 17.03 1.25 -1.45
N GLY A 111 17.13 -0.08 -1.42
CA GLY A 111 17.89 -0.82 -2.44
C GLY A 111 19.37 -0.41 -2.50
N ASN A 112 20.05 -0.73 -3.59
CA ASN A 112 21.47 -0.40 -3.76
C ASN A 112 21.73 1.08 -4.16
N GLY A 113 20.72 1.78 -4.68
CA GLY A 113 20.84 3.18 -5.12
C GLY A 113 20.31 4.20 -4.13
N GLY A 114 19.48 3.76 -3.18
CA GLY A 114 18.90 4.58 -2.13
C GLY A 114 17.60 5.24 -2.52
N VAL A 115 16.92 5.80 -1.52
CA VAL A 115 15.75 6.66 -1.72
C VAL A 115 15.97 7.96 -0.95
N ARG A 116 15.86 9.10 -1.64
CA ARG A 116 15.84 10.43 -1.02
C ARG A 116 14.49 11.07 -1.32
N ILE A 117 13.77 11.44 -0.27
CA ILE A 117 12.49 12.14 -0.34
C ILE A 117 12.69 13.49 0.32
N ALA A 118 12.52 14.58 -0.42
CA ALA A 118 12.65 15.94 0.10
C ALA A 118 11.42 16.36 0.94
N ASP A 119 11.40 17.61 1.37
CA ASP A 119 10.44 18.11 2.33
C ASP A 119 8.98 18.06 1.82
N ARG A 120 8.04 17.87 2.75
CA ARG A 120 6.59 18.00 2.52
C ARG A 120 6.02 17.04 1.47
N VAL A 121 6.75 15.98 1.12
CA VAL A 121 6.26 14.92 0.24
C VAL A 121 5.28 14.03 0.98
N ARG A 122 4.18 13.69 0.30
CA ARG A 122 3.21 12.71 0.81
C ARG A 122 3.20 11.47 -0.07
N VAL A 123 3.53 10.34 0.53
CA VAL A 123 3.46 9.01 -0.08
C VAL A 123 2.18 8.34 0.37
N ASN A 124 1.20 8.25 -0.53
CA ASN A 124 -0.13 7.76 -0.18
C ASN A 124 -0.18 6.21 -0.10
N ASN A 125 -1.33 5.69 0.34
CA ASN A 125 -1.51 4.28 0.68
C ASN A 125 -1.10 3.37 -0.48
N PHE A 126 -0.47 2.23 -0.15
CA PHE A 126 -0.08 1.20 -1.12
C PHE A 126 0.93 1.63 -2.20
N ALA A 127 1.46 2.86 -2.15
CA ALA A 127 2.51 3.26 -3.07
C ALA A 127 3.78 2.43 -2.80
N ILE A 128 4.48 2.06 -3.86
CA ILE A 128 5.71 1.28 -3.83
C ILE A 128 6.83 2.15 -4.39
N ILE A 129 7.89 2.35 -3.61
CA ILE A 129 9.09 3.07 -4.02
C ILE A 129 10.27 2.11 -3.87
N ASN A 130 10.84 1.70 -5.00
CA ASN A 130 12.03 0.87 -5.02
C ASN A 130 13.24 1.69 -5.51
N GLY A 131 14.24 1.82 -4.65
CA GLY A 131 15.49 2.56 -4.89
C GLY A 131 16.67 1.72 -5.39
N SER A 132 16.45 0.55 -6.00
CA SER A 132 17.56 -0.29 -6.49
C SER A 132 18.52 0.44 -7.43
N GLY A 133 18.01 1.32 -8.31
CA GLY A 133 18.79 2.23 -9.16
C GLY A 133 18.92 3.65 -8.62
N GLY A 134 18.31 3.95 -7.48
CA GLY A 134 18.22 5.29 -6.90
C GLY A 134 16.89 5.97 -7.24
N VAL A 135 16.30 6.62 -6.24
CA VAL A 135 15.10 7.47 -6.41
C VAL A 135 15.30 8.77 -5.65
N ASP A 136 15.19 9.89 -6.34
CA ASP A 136 15.18 11.23 -5.78
C ASP A 136 13.81 11.88 -6.03
N ILE A 137 13.13 12.31 -4.97
CA ILE A 137 11.80 12.97 -5.03
C ILE A 137 11.91 14.38 -4.45
N GLY A 138 11.58 15.38 -5.27
CA GLY A 138 11.59 16.79 -4.91
C GLY A 138 10.49 17.19 -3.92
N GLU A 139 10.65 18.36 -3.34
CA GLU A 139 9.78 18.87 -2.28
C GLU A 139 8.35 19.14 -2.78
N ASP A 140 7.38 19.14 -1.86
CA ASP A 140 5.96 19.41 -2.14
C ASP A 140 5.28 18.43 -3.12
N THR A 141 5.97 17.36 -3.52
CA THR A 141 5.45 16.34 -4.43
C THR A 141 4.43 15.41 -3.76
N LEU A 142 3.38 15.07 -4.51
CA LEU A 142 2.28 14.21 -4.09
C LEU A 142 2.32 12.89 -4.84
N ILE A 143 2.53 11.78 -4.12
CA ILE A 143 2.50 10.44 -4.67
C ILE A 143 1.14 9.81 -4.37
N GLY A 144 0.32 9.61 -5.40
CA GLY A 144 -1.00 9.02 -5.30
C GLY A 144 -1.00 7.58 -4.78
N PRO A 145 -2.18 7.06 -4.38
CA PRO A 145 -2.27 5.71 -3.84
C PRO A 145 -1.96 4.67 -4.92
N GLY A 146 -1.27 3.61 -4.53
CA GLY A 146 -0.89 2.50 -5.42
C GLY A 146 0.14 2.84 -6.51
N VAL A 147 0.69 4.06 -6.52
CA VAL A 147 1.77 4.46 -7.44
C VAL A 147 2.97 3.54 -7.26
N GLN A 148 3.60 3.12 -8.36
CA GLN A 148 4.80 2.29 -8.34
C GLN A 148 5.96 3.04 -8.97
N ILE A 149 7.01 3.31 -8.19
CA ILE A 149 8.26 3.90 -8.65
C ILE A 149 9.31 2.80 -8.61
N ILE A 150 9.73 2.31 -9.79
CA ILE A 150 10.54 1.11 -9.92
C ILE A 150 11.84 1.47 -10.65
N SER A 151 12.91 1.71 -9.90
CA SER A 151 14.23 2.10 -10.45
C SER A 151 15.07 0.93 -10.99
N TYR A 152 14.45 -0.20 -11.31
CA TYR A 152 15.11 -1.34 -11.94
C TYR A 152 14.21 -2.12 -12.90
N GLN A 153 14.84 -2.86 -13.79
CA GLN A 153 14.21 -3.79 -14.72
C GLN A 153 15.15 -4.98 -14.97
N HIS A 154 14.65 -6.06 -15.57
CA HIS A 154 15.52 -7.15 -16.01
C HIS A 154 15.96 -6.91 -17.46
N ARG A 155 17.17 -7.33 -17.82
CA ARG A 155 17.53 -7.49 -19.23
C ARG A 155 16.66 -8.61 -19.85
N TYR A 156 16.21 -8.40 -21.08
CA TYR A 156 15.27 -9.29 -21.79
C TYR A 156 15.78 -9.66 -23.20
N ALA A 157 17.08 -9.93 -23.32
CA ALA A 157 17.67 -10.43 -24.57
C ALA A 157 17.18 -11.85 -24.90
N ARG A 158 17.04 -12.14 -26.21
CA ARG A 158 16.73 -13.48 -26.71
C ARG A 158 17.92 -14.43 -26.45
N GLY A 159 17.64 -15.71 -26.22
CA GLY A 159 18.67 -16.75 -26.04
C GLY A 159 19.03 -17.10 -24.59
N ALA A 160 18.43 -16.43 -23.60
CA ALA A 160 18.53 -16.77 -22.18
C ALA A 160 17.22 -16.48 -21.45
N THR A 161 16.97 -17.12 -20.31
CA THR A 161 15.79 -16.83 -19.49
C THR A 161 15.88 -15.43 -18.87
N ILE A 162 14.76 -14.78 -18.59
CA ILE A 162 14.75 -13.45 -17.92
C ILE A 162 15.39 -13.53 -16.53
N GLN A 163 15.19 -14.64 -15.80
CA GLN A 163 15.72 -14.83 -14.45
C GLN A 163 17.25 -14.89 -14.41
N SER A 164 17.88 -15.53 -15.40
CA SER A 164 19.35 -15.64 -15.50
C SER A 164 20.02 -14.36 -16.01
N GLN A 165 19.23 -13.39 -16.44
CA GLN A 165 19.72 -12.14 -17.00
C GLN A 165 19.90 -11.06 -15.93
N PRO A 166 20.87 -10.15 -16.09
CA PRO A 166 21.18 -9.15 -15.07
C PRO A 166 20.01 -8.16 -14.88
N VAL A 167 19.90 -7.66 -13.66
CA VAL A 167 19.05 -6.51 -13.33
C VAL A 167 19.74 -5.24 -13.85
N ILE A 168 19.00 -4.45 -14.61
CA ILE A 168 19.38 -3.13 -15.08
C ILE A 168 18.72 -2.12 -14.14
N ALA A 169 19.53 -1.44 -13.34
CA ALA A 169 19.06 -0.40 -12.43
C ALA A 169 19.39 0.97 -13.03
N ALA A 170 18.44 1.90 -12.98
CA ALA A 170 18.64 3.26 -13.47
C ALA A 170 17.93 4.26 -12.55
N PRO A 171 18.56 5.42 -12.25
CA PRO A 171 18.02 6.37 -11.30
C PRO A 171 16.72 6.99 -11.83
N ILE A 172 15.79 7.24 -10.92
CA ILE A 172 14.57 8.01 -11.20
C ILE A 172 14.69 9.36 -10.48
N ARG A 173 14.38 10.45 -11.19
CA ARG A 173 14.32 11.79 -10.61
C ARG A 173 12.92 12.35 -10.76
N ILE A 174 12.31 12.74 -9.67
CA ILE A 174 11.01 13.41 -9.66
C ILE A 174 11.24 14.81 -9.09
N GLY A 175 10.84 15.83 -9.84
CA GLY A 175 10.96 17.23 -9.48
C GLY A 175 10.12 17.62 -8.25
N ARG A 176 10.14 18.91 -7.94
CA ARG A 176 9.28 19.52 -6.91
C ARG A 176 7.87 19.81 -7.44
N ASP A 177 6.89 19.85 -6.54
CA ASP A 177 5.48 20.13 -6.84
C ASP A 177 4.89 19.24 -7.94
N VAL A 178 5.35 17.98 -8.00
CA VAL A 178 4.81 16.98 -8.93
C VAL A 178 3.58 16.31 -8.33
N TRP A 179 2.58 15.99 -9.16
CA TRP A 179 1.48 15.10 -8.76
C TRP A 179 1.48 13.81 -9.58
N LEU A 180 1.69 12.67 -8.91
CA LEU A 180 1.51 11.35 -9.51
C LEU A 180 0.11 10.81 -9.16
N GLY A 181 -0.73 10.65 -10.19
CA GLY A 181 -2.07 10.08 -10.06
C GLY A 181 -2.06 8.63 -9.60
N ALA A 182 -3.18 8.18 -9.03
CA ALA A 182 -3.31 6.83 -8.47
C ALA A 182 -2.90 5.72 -9.46
N ASN A 183 -2.20 4.70 -8.97
CA ASN A 183 -1.68 3.56 -9.76
C ASN A 183 -0.80 3.94 -10.97
N ALA A 184 -0.26 5.15 -11.06
CA ALA A 184 0.77 5.44 -12.06
C ALA A 184 2.03 4.59 -11.81
N VAL A 185 2.72 4.19 -12.87
CA VAL A 185 3.97 3.43 -12.81
C VAL A 185 5.08 4.27 -13.43
N ILE A 186 6.13 4.53 -12.67
CA ILE A 186 7.32 5.28 -13.11
C ILE A 186 8.47 4.29 -13.29
N MET A 187 8.97 4.20 -14.53
CA MET A 187 10.01 3.25 -14.91
C MET A 187 11.42 3.78 -14.64
N ALA A 188 12.35 2.84 -14.50
CA ALA A 188 13.77 3.11 -14.28
C ALA A 188 14.33 4.07 -15.34
N GLY A 189 15.11 5.06 -14.91
CA GLY A 189 15.77 6.03 -15.79
C GLY A 189 14.96 7.31 -16.08
N VAL A 190 13.67 7.35 -15.71
CA VAL A 190 12.80 8.49 -15.99
C VAL A 190 13.13 9.70 -15.10
N SER A 191 13.16 10.88 -15.72
CA SER A 191 13.16 12.19 -15.06
C SER A 191 11.81 12.89 -15.28
N ILE A 192 11.16 13.31 -14.20
CA ILE A 192 9.92 14.10 -14.21
C ILE A 192 10.27 15.51 -13.74
N GLY A 193 10.07 16.51 -14.59
CA GLY A 193 10.36 17.89 -14.28
C GLY A 193 9.42 18.50 -13.23
N ASP A 194 9.82 19.66 -12.71
CA ASP A 194 9.06 20.37 -11.68
C ASP A 194 7.64 20.73 -12.15
N GLY A 195 6.67 20.69 -11.23
CA GLY A 195 5.27 21.05 -11.50
C GLY A 195 4.50 20.08 -12.41
N ALA A 196 5.11 18.97 -12.85
CA ALA A 196 4.49 18.03 -13.77
C ALA A 196 3.36 17.22 -13.10
N VAL A 197 2.35 16.86 -13.91
CA VAL A 197 1.24 15.99 -13.47
C VAL A 197 1.22 14.73 -14.31
N VAL A 198 1.30 13.58 -13.63
CA VAL A 198 1.15 12.25 -14.25
C VAL A 198 -0.25 11.74 -13.96
N ALA A 199 -1.01 11.43 -15.00
CA ALA A 199 -2.37 10.92 -14.86
C ALA A 199 -2.43 9.55 -14.14
N ALA A 200 -3.56 9.27 -13.50
CA ALA A 200 -3.79 7.99 -12.84
C ALA A 200 -3.73 6.82 -13.86
N GLY A 201 -3.12 5.71 -13.45
CA GLY A 201 -2.92 4.52 -14.28
C GLY A 201 -1.90 4.66 -15.42
N ALA A 202 -1.25 5.82 -15.57
CA ALA A 202 -0.24 6.02 -16.60
C ALA A 202 1.02 5.18 -16.35
N VAL A 203 1.64 4.67 -17.42
CA VAL A 203 2.97 4.05 -17.36
C VAL A 203 3.96 5.02 -18.01
N VAL A 204 4.79 5.65 -17.20
CA VAL A 204 5.78 6.64 -17.62
C VAL A 204 7.09 5.92 -17.91
N ARG A 205 7.47 5.89 -19.20
CA ARG A 205 8.70 5.24 -19.70
C ARG A 205 9.73 6.23 -20.23
N GLU A 206 9.33 7.47 -20.41
CA GLU A 206 10.12 8.55 -21.00
C GLU A 206 10.06 9.76 -20.08
N ASP A 207 11.04 10.66 -20.21
CA ASP A 207 11.12 11.86 -19.39
C ASP A 207 9.88 12.73 -19.59
N VAL A 208 9.35 13.25 -18.48
CA VAL A 208 8.24 14.20 -18.47
C VAL A 208 8.85 15.59 -18.31
N PRO A 209 8.66 16.51 -19.26
CA PRO A 209 9.25 17.83 -19.18
C PRO A 209 8.71 18.62 -17.97
N GLU A 210 9.52 19.56 -17.48
CA GLU A 210 9.07 20.55 -16.50
C GLU A 210 7.88 21.34 -17.05
N PHE A 211 6.92 21.65 -16.18
CA PHE A 211 5.83 22.54 -16.54
C PHE A 211 6.31 24.00 -16.46
N THR A 212 6.45 24.67 -17.61
CA THR A 212 6.99 26.04 -17.69
C THR A 212 5.99 27.08 -17.17
N GLY A 213 6.19 27.50 -15.92
CA GLY A 213 5.49 28.60 -15.27
C GLY A 213 6.02 28.80 -13.85
N GLY A 214 7.04 29.65 -13.69
CA GLY A 214 7.77 29.81 -12.43
C GLY A 214 6.87 30.18 -11.25
N CYS A 215 6.99 29.44 -10.16
CA CYS A 215 6.26 29.67 -8.92
C CYS A 215 7.19 30.38 -7.91
N ARG A 216 6.84 31.59 -7.44
CA ARG A 216 7.44 32.20 -6.23
C ARG A 216 6.54 31.89 -5.04
N ARG A 217 7.15 31.45 -3.94
CA ARG A 217 6.51 31.05 -2.67
C ARG A 217 5.44 32.04 -2.18
N ALA A 218 4.27 31.52 -1.84
CA ALA A 218 3.42 32.05 -0.78
C ALA A 218 3.47 31.07 0.41
N GLY A 219 3.91 31.53 1.57
CA GLY A 219 3.97 30.72 2.79
C GLY A 219 2.62 30.69 3.49
N HIS A 220 2.17 29.52 3.94
CA HIS A 220 1.09 29.42 4.92
C HIS A 220 1.39 28.38 6.01
N GLY A 221 1.18 28.84 7.25
CA GLY A 221 1.48 28.13 8.49
C GLY A 221 0.49 27.00 8.78
N ALA A 222 1.03 25.93 9.36
CA ALA A 222 0.24 24.85 9.92
C ALA A 222 -0.29 25.25 11.30
N GLN A 223 -1.60 25.30 11.46
CA GLN A 223 -2.22 25.30 12.79
C GLN A 223 -2.32 23.87 13.31
N GLY A 224 -2.05 23.72 14.60
CA GLY A 224 -1.92 22.43 15.29
C GLY A 224 -3.24 21.68 15.43
N ALA A 225 -3.13 20.36 15.50
CA ALA A 225 -4.18 19.49 16.02
C ALA A 225 -3.58 18.57 17.08
N ASP A 226 -4.22 18.68 18.24
CA ASP A 226 -3.81 18.25 19.56
C ASP A 226 -3.86 16.72 19.74
N MET A 227 -3.19 16.29 20.81
CA MET A 227 -2.84 14.93 21.19
C MET A 227 -4.02 14.18 21.83
N LYS A 228 -4.42 13.02 21.28
CA LYS A 228 -5.08 11.94 22.04
C LYS A 228 -4.60 10.56 21.58
N LEU A 229 -3.94 9.84 22.48
CA LEU A 229 -3.34 8.52 22.30
C LEU A 229 -4.14 7.48 23.12
N TRP A 230 -4.42 6.33 22.51
CA TRP A 230 -4.84 5.02 23.07
C TRP A 230 -6.03 4.92 24.04
N PHE A 231 -7.15 4.40 23.53
CA PHE A 231 -8.01 3.42 24.21
C PHE A 231 -8.72 2.58 23.14
N SER A 232 -8.16 1.44 22.73
CA SER A 232 -8.76 0.60 21.67
C SER A 232 -8.96 -0.87 22.05
N LEU A 233 -9.04 -1.22 23.34
CA LEU A 233 -9.25 -2.61 23.76
C LEU A 233 -10.48 -2.85 24.65
N LEU A 234 -11.18 -1.82 25.11
CA LEU A 234 -12.38 -1.99 25.96
C LEU A 234 -13.65 -1.30 25.43
N TRP A 235 -13.61 -0.68 24.25
CA TRP A 235 -14.76 0.08 23.72
C TRP A 235 -15.52 -0.62 22.58
N PHE A 236 -14.93 -1.66 21.97
CA PHE A 236 -15.52 -2.34 20.81
C PHE A 236 -16.65 -3.33 21.15
N ALA A 237 -16.78 -3.74 22.42
CA ALA A 237 -17.83 -4.67 22.84
C ALA A 237 -19.13 -3.98 23.27
N LEU A 238 -19.13 -2.67 23.58
CA LEU A 238 -20.24 -2.07 24.32
C LEU A 238 -21.07 -1.01 23.58
N LEU A 239 -20.64 -0.46 22.44
CA LEU A 239 -21.39 0.62 21.77
C LEU A 239 -21.38 0.60 20.24
N ALA A 240 -21.30 -0.58 19.62
CA ALA A 240 -21.95 -0.75 18.34
C ALA A 240 -23.37 -1.23 18.62
N ARG A 241 -24.38 -0.40 18.35
CA ARG A 241 -25.75 -0.88 18.09
C ARG A 241 -25.71 -1.77 16.84
N LEU A 242 -25.05 -2.92 16.91
CA LEU A 242 -25.07 -3.97 15.91
C LEU A 242 -26.50 -4.51 15.91
N ARG A 243 -27.35 -3.91 15.07
CA ARG A 243 -28.57 -4.59 14.68
C ARG A 243 -28.10 -5.75 13.80
N GLY A 244 -28.28 -6.99 14.27
CA GLY A 244 -27.97 -8.19 13.52
C GLY A 244 -26.55 -8.74 13.68
N ASN A 245 -26.33 -9.88 13.01
CA ASN A 245 -25.17 -10.78 13.03
C ASN A 245 -23.91 -10.26 12.30
N SER A 246 -23.61 -8.96 12.39
CA SER A 246 -22.43 -8.34 11.75
C SER A 246 -21.13 -8.65 12.50
N THR A 247 -20.01 -8.82 11.80
CA THR A 247 -18.70 -9.17 12.36
C THR A 247 -17.62 -8.15 12.01
N VAL A 248 -16.78 -7.82 12.99
CA VAL A 248 -15.61 -6.95 12.82
C VAL A 248 -14.38 -7.70 13.32
N SER A 249 -13.42 -7.96 12.43
CA SER A 249 -12.21 -8.72 12.74
C SER A 249 -11.21 -7.89 13.54
N LEU A 250 -10.42 -8.55 14.38
CA LEU A 250 -9.28 -7.92 15.06
C LEU A 250 -8.35 -7.25 14.03
N GLY A 251 -7.94 -6.01 14.31
CA GLY A 251 -7.10 -5.19 13.43
C GLY A 251 -7.87 -4.37 12.39
N ALA A 252 -9.21 -4.38 12.40
CA ALA A 252 -9.99 -3.34 11.71
C ALA A 252 -10.01 -2.05 12.55
N HIS A 253 -9.92 -0.90 11.88
CA HIS A 253 -9.87 0.41 12.51
C HIS A 253 -11.05 1.27 12.07
N ILE A 254 -12.00 1.48 12.97
CA ILE A 254 -13.08 2.47 12.81
C ILE A 254 -12.68 3.69 13.62
N LYS A 255 -12.23 4.76 12.97
CA LYS A 255 -11.68 5.93 13.67
C LYS A 255 -12.77 6.80 14.30
N HIS A 256 -13.92 6.93 13.61
CA HIS A 256 -15.00 7.84 13.98
C HIS A 256 -16.34 7.10 14.05
N PRO A 257 -16.53 6.18 15.03
CA PRO A 257 -17.66 5.24 15.04
C PRO A 257 -19.05 5.90 15.11
N ARG A 258 -19.16 7.10 15.71
CA ARG A 258 -20.40 7.90 15.73
C ARG A 258 -20.95 8.25 14.34
N ASN A 259 -20.06 8.31 13.35
CA ASN A 259 -20.36 8.68 11.97
C ASN A 259 -20.51 7.45 11.06
N VAL A 260 -20.47 6.24 11.62
CA VAL A 260 -20.55 4.98 10.86
C VAL A 260 -21.82 4.23 11.24
N ARG A 261 -22.62 3.90 10.23
CA ARG A 261 -23.85 3.11 10.36
C ARG A 261 -23.68 1.80 9.61
N LEU A 262 -23.93 0.68 10.29
CA LEU A 262 -23.80 -0.66 9.74
C LEU A 262 -25.16 -1.35 9.68
N GLY A 263 -25.46 -1.96 8.55
CA GLY A 263 -26.53 -2.93 8.41
C GLY A 263 -26.23 -4.26 9.11
N ARG A 264 -27.15 -5.21 8.95
CA ARG A 264 -27.05 -6.58 9.48
C ARG A 264 -26.11 -7.42 8.63
N GLY A 265 -25.42 -8.39 9.22
CA GLY A 265 -24.60 -9.35 8.50
C GLY A 265 -23.38 -8.75 7.78
N CYS A 266 -23.01 -7.50 8.07
CA CYS A 266 -21.79 -6.90 7.51
C CYS A 266 -20.55 -7.65 8.01
N LYS A 267 -19.50 -7.71 7.19
CA LYS A 267 -18.21 -8.31 7.55
C LYS A 267 -17.11 -7.31 7.30
N ILE A 268 -16.39 -6.92 8.36
CA ILE A 268 -15.27 -5.98 8.28
C ILE A 268 -14.00 -6.75 8.65
N ARG A 269 -13.12 -7.02 7.67
CA ARG A 269 -11.92 -7.85 7.89
C ARG A 269 -10.73 -7.06 8.42
N THR A 270 -9.72 -7.78 8.91
CA THR A 270 -8.46 -7.24 9.43
C THR A 270 -7.82 -6.26 8.46
N GLY A 271 -7.27 -5.17 8.98
CA GLY A 271 -6.59 -4.12 8.21
C GLY A 271 -7.54 -3.13 7.55
N CYS A 272 -8.86 -3.36 7.59
CA CYS A 272 -9.82 -2.36 7.11
C CYS A 272 -9.69 -1.06 7.92
N VAL A 273 -9.85 0.06 7.25
CA VAL A 273 -9.89 1.37 7.88
C VAL A 273 -11.15 2.09 7.42
N ILE A 274 -11.98 2.50 8.37
CA ILE A 274 -13.14 3.34 8.12
C ILE A 274 -12.89 4.67 8.84
N ASP A 275 -12.81 5.73 8.06
CA ASP A 275 -12.49 7.08 8.54
C ASP A 275 -13.56 8.06 8.09
N ALA A 276 -14.22 8.71 9.06
CA ALA A 276 -15.25 9.71 8.82
C ALA A 276 -15.08 10.89 9.81
N PRO A 277 -14.02 11.71 9.64
CA PRO A 277 -13.57 12.65 10.67
C PRO A 277 -14.49 13.84 10.92
N ASP A 278 -15.17 14.33 9.89
CA ASP A 278 -15.93 15.58 9.97
C ASP A 278 -17.34 15.35 10.54
N ASP A 279 -17.95 16.37 11.17
CA ASP A 279 -19.31 16.26 11.72
C ASP A 279 -20.38 16.11 10.63
N LEU A 280 -20.05 16.46 9.38
CA LEU A 280 -20.88 16.23 8.19
C LEU A 280 -20.54 14.91 7.48
N ALA A 281 -19.45 14.24 7.88
CA ALA A 281 -19.03 13.01 7.27
C ALA A 281 -19.84 11.83 7.78
N CYS A 282 -20.22 10.92 6.88
CA CYS A 282 -20.82 9.65 7.30
C CYS A 282 -20.52 8.51 6.34
N VAL A 283 -20.40 7.32 6.92
CA VAL A 283 -20.31 6.05 6.19
C VAL A 283 -21.52 5.22 6.55
N ILE A 284 -22.31 4.85 5.55
CA ILE A 284 -23.51 4.03 5.71
C ILE A 284 -23.32 2.76 4.89
N LEU A 285 -23.26 1.62 5.58
CA LEU A 285 -23.17 0.29 4.97
C LEU A 285 -24.53 -0.41 5.10
N GLY A 286 -25.06 -0.89 3.99
CA GLY A 286 -26.28 -1.71 3.92
C GLY A 286 -26.09 -3.11 4.49
N ASP A 287 -27.15 -3.91 4.43
CA ASP A 287 -27.16 -5.27 4.96
C ASP A 287 -26.26 -6.18 4.11
N GLY A 288 -25.42 -6.99 4.75
CA GLY A 288 -24.56 -7.97 4.09
C GLY A 288 -23.34 -7.38 3.36
N VAL A 289 -23.00 -6.11 3.58
CA VAL A 289 -21.78 -5.50 3.02
C VAL A 289 -20.52 -6.23 3.51
N ASP A 290 -19.64 -6.59 2.58
CA ASP A 290 -18.45 -7.38 2.85
C ASP A 290 -17.16 -6.63 2.51
N LEU A 291 -16.45 -6.13 3.52
CA LEU A 291 -15.16 -5.45 3.38
C LEU A 291 -14.02 -6.44 3.61
N ASN A 292 -13.23 -6.70 2.57
CA ASN A 292 -12.09 -7.61 2.64
C ASN A 292 -10.83 -6.95 3.23
N ARG A 293 -9.77 -7.72 3.44
CA ARG A 293 -8.58 -7.26 4.19
C ARG A 293 -8.00 -5.98 3.57
N GLY A 294 -7.65 -5.02 4.42
CA GLY A 294 -6.98 -3.79 3.99
C GLY A 294 -7.85 -2.79 3.22
N VAL A 295 -9.18 -2.95 3.18
CA VAL A 295 -10.06 -1.96 2.52
C VAL A 295 -10.01 -0.63 3.26
N TYR A 296 -9.83 0.46 2.52
CA TYR A 296 -9.89 1.81 3.05
C TYR A 296 -11.19 2.50 2.61
N LEU A 297 -12.00 2.94 3.57
CA LEU A 297 -13.16 3.80 3.36
C LEU A 297 -12.88 5.15 4.05
N GLY A 298 -12.51 6.16 3.27
CA GLY A 298 -12.36 7.53 3.75
C GLY A 298 -13.54 8.37 3.30
N ALA A 299 -14.41 8.76 4.21
CA ALA A 299 -15.53 9.67 3.93
C ALA A 299 -15.26 11.01 4.61
N PHE A 300 -14.96 12.03 3.81
CA PHE A 300 -14.93 13.42 4.28
C PHE A 300 -16.24 14.15 3.91
N GLY A 301 -17.03 13.55 3.01
CA GLY A 301 -18.45 13.83 2.82
C GLY A 301 -19.30 12.61 3.18
N ARG A 302 -20.19 12.20 2.28
CA ARG A 302 -21.11 11.07 2.49
C ARG A 302 -20.73 9.88 1.62
N LEU A 303 -20.53 8.72 2.26
CA LEU A 303 -20.34 7.43 1.59
C LEU A 303 -21.48 6.48 1.94
N GLU A 304 -22.23 6.05 0.92
CA GLU A 304 -23.31 5.07 1.06
C GLU A 304 -22.99 3.85 0.22
N ILE A 305 -23.10 2.67 0.83
CA ILE A 305 -22.85 1.38 0.17
C ILE A 305 -24.07 0.49 0.38
N GLY A 306 -24.72 0.10 -0.71
CA GLY A 306 -25.93 -0.70 -0.70
C GLY A 306 -25.70 -2.15 -0.30
N ASP A 307 -26.82 -2.85 -0.08
CA ASP A 307 -26.83 -4.22 0.43
C ASP A 307 -26.04 -5.20 -0.44
N ARG A 308 -25.48 -6.25 0.19
CA ARG A 308 -24.77 -7.36 -0.46
C ARG A 308 -23.61 -6.95 -1.37
N THR A 309 -23.11 -5.72 -1.23
CA THR A 309 -21.93 -5.23 -1.95
C THR A 309 -20.65 -5.76 -1.31
N SER A 310 -19.74 -6.25 -2.15
CA SER A 310 -18.43 -6.77 -1.72
C SER A 310 -17.29 -5.89 -2.22
N ILE A 311 -16.41 -5.49 -1.31
CA ILE A 311 -15.22 -4.70 -1.60
C ILE A 311 -13.99 -5.54 -1.27
N ASN A 312 -13.25 -5.92 -2.31
CA ASN A 312 -12.15 -6.85 -2.19
C ASN A 312 -10.85 -6.18 -1.71
N ARG A 313 -9.85 -6.99 -1.39
CA ARG A 313 -8.67 -6.62 -0.61
C ARG A 313 -7.95 -5.39 -1.17
N ASN A 314 -7.56 -4.50 -0.26
CA ASN A 314 -6.79 -3.29 -0.54
C ASN A 314 -7.44 -2.33 -1.56
N ALA A 315 -8.75 -2.44 -1.81
CA ALA A 315 -9.48 -1.40 -2.53
C ALA A 315 -9.66 -0.17 -1.63
N ALA A 316 -9.72 1.01 -2.24
CA ALA A 316 -9.88 2.27 -1.51
C ALA A 316 -11.01 3.11 -2.10
N ILE A 317 -11.88 3.61 -1.23
CA ILE A 317 -12.94 4.56 -1.55
C ILE A 317 -12.60 5.86 -0.83
N ASP A 318 -12.29 6.90 -1.59
CA ASP A 318 -11.98 8.24 -1.08
C ASP A 318 -13.12 9.20 -1.44
N ALA A 319 -14.09 9.27 -0.54
CA ALA A 319 -15.34 10.02 -0.63
C ALA A 319 -15.19 11.41 0.01
N ARG A 320 -14.40 12.29 -0.63
CA ARG A 320 -14.39 13.74 -0.31
C ARG A 320 -15.62 14.48 -0.88
N GLY A 321 -16.28 13.92 -1.90
CA GLY A 321 -17.65 14.25 -2.33
C GLY A 321 -18.68 13.22 -1.85
N LYS A 322 -19.92 13.26 -2.38
CA LYS A 322 -20.89 12.18 -2.13
C LYS A 322 -20.56 10.97 -3.02
N VAL A 323 -20.29 9.83 -2.41
CA VAL A 323 -20.15 8.55 -3.12
C VAL A 323 -21.32 7.65 -2.77
N THR A 324 -22.05 7.20 -3.78
CA THR A 324 -23.16 6.25 -3.64
C THR A 324 -22.81 4.99 -4.41
N ILE A 325 -22.79 3.86 -3.73
CA ILE A 325 -22.58 2.54 -4.32
C ILE A 325 -23.87 1.75 -4.09
N GLY A 326 -24.45 1.21 -5.16
CA GLY A 326 -25.70 0.47 -5.14
C GLY A 326 -25.60 -0.88 -4.41
N LYS A 327 -26.65 -1.68 -4.56
CA LYS A 327 -26.69 -3.06 -4.05
C LYS A 327 -26.05 -4.04 -5.04
N ASP A 328 -25.60 -5.16 -4.50
CA ASP A 328 -25.05 -6.27 -5.29
C ASP A 328 -23.83 -5.87 -6.15
N VAL A 329 -23.08 -4.84 -5.72
CA VAL A 329 -21.88 -4.37 -6.42
C VAL A 329 -20.66 -5.20 -6.02
N LEU A 330 -19.81 -5.53 -6.98
CA LEU A 330 -18.55 -6.22 -6.75
C LEU A 330 -17.37 -5.30 -7.10
N ILE A 331 -16.56 -4.95 -6.10
CA ILE A 331 -15.35 -4.13 -6.30
C ILE A 331 -14.11 -4.99 -6.14
N GLY A 332 -13.35 -5.12 -7.23
CA GLY A 332 -12.16 -5.94 -7.32
C GLY A 332 -11.01 -5.45 -6.44
N PRO A 333 -10.00 -6.30 -6.19
CA PRO A 333 -8.90 -5.96 -5.31
C PRO A 333 -8.09 -4.78 -5.88
N ARG A 334 -7.67 -3.87 -5.02
CA ARG A 334 -6.93 -2.64 -5.38
C ARG A 334 -7.66 -1.69 -6.33
N ALA A 335 -8.97 -1.86 -6.55
CA ALA A 335 -9.75 -0.86 -7.26
C ALA A 335 -9.87 0.41 -6.38
N HIS A 336 -9.91 1.57 -7.04
CA HIS A 336 -9.98 2.87 -6.38
C HIS A 336 -11.19 3.65 -6.87
N VAL A 337 -11.96 4.23 -5.94
CA VAL A 337 -12.98 5.24 -6.25
C VAL A 337 -12.52 6.54 -5.63
N ILE A 338 -12.27 7.55 -6.46
CA ILE A 338 -11.64 8.82 -6.06
C ILE A 338 -12.61 9.95 -6.38
N ALA A 339 -13.34 10.43 -5.37
CA ALA A 339 -14.43 11.41 -5.53
C ALA A 339 -13.96 12.87 -5.37
N TYR A 340 -12.72 13.15 -5.78
CA TYR A 340 -12.16 14.49 -5.78
C TYR A 340 -11.01 14.61 -6.77
N ARG A 341 -10.65 15.85 -7.07
CA ARG A 341 -9.39 16.23 -7.73
C ARG A 341 -8.79 17.44 -7.05
N HIS A 342 -7.48 17.60 -7.13
CA HIS A 342 -6.84 18.85 -6.73
C HIS A 342 -7.15 19.94 -7.75
N VAL A 343 -7.25 21.19 -7.29
CA VAL A 343 -7.24 22.35 -8.19
C VAL A 343 -5.80 22.54 -8.66
N PHE A 344 -5.63 22.69 -9.96
CA PHE A 344 -4.31 22.89 -10.59
C PHE A 344 -4.35 24.04 -11.61
N THR A 345 -5.32 24.95 -11.48
CA THR A 345 -5.52 26.06 -12.43
C THR A 345 -4.58 27.22 -12.18
N SER A 346 -4.24 27.50 -10.92
CA SER A 346 -3.27 28.54 -10.58
C SER A 346 -1.85 28.01 -10.78
N ARG A 347 -1.00 28.85 -11.34
CA ARG A 347 0.44 28.58 -11.48
C ARG A 347 1.26 29.28 -10.40
N GLU A 348 0.63 30.18 -9.64
CA GLU A 348 1.29 31.02 -8.65
C GLU A 348 1.30 30.37 -7.25
N GLN A 349 0.56 29.28 -7.07
CA GLN A 349 0.45 28.56 -5.81
C GLN A 349 0.70 27.07 -6.06
N PRO A 350 1.47 26.36 -5.21
CA PRO A 350 1.63 24.91 -5.32
C PRO A 350 0.29 24.17 -5.31
N ILE A 351 0.18 23.05 -6.05
CA ILE A 351 -1.10 22.30 -6.20
C ILE A 351 -1.69 21.92 -4.83
N ASN A 352 -0.82 21.63 -3.85
CA ASN A 352 -1.23 21.24 -2.51
C ASN A 352 -1.91 22.37 -1.70
N THR A 353 -1.74 23.64 -2.08
CA THR A 353 -2.37 24.81 -1.44
C THR A 353 -3.55 25.38 -2.22
N GLN A 354 -3.75 24.98 -3.47
CA GLN A 354 -4.83 25.49 -4.33
C GLN A 354 -6.23 24.94 -3.98
N GLY A 355 -6.29 24.00 -3.04
CA GLY A 355 -7.54 23.36 -2.65
C GLY A 355 -7.92 22.20 -3.57
N MET A 356 -9.17 21.77 -3.45
CA MET A 356 -9.69 20.54 -4.05
C MET A 356 -11.11 20.75 -4.53
N VAL A 357 -11.48 20.11 -5.64
CA VAL A 357 -12.85 20.02 -6.11
C VAL A 357 -13.36 18.62 -5.82
N SER A 358 -14.38 18.51 -4.97
CA SER A 358 -15.09 17.26 -4.73
C SER A 358 -16.16 17.05 -5.80
N GLY A 359 -16.28 15.82 -6.29
CA GLY A 359 -17.31 15.44 -7.26
C GLY A 359 -18.05 14.20 -6.80
N ASN A 360 -19.33 14.12 -7.15
CA ASN A 360 -20.15 12.99 -6.76
C ASN A 360 -19.85 11.79 -7.65
N VAL A 361 -19.77 10.59 -7.06
CA VAL A 361 -19.66 9.33 -7.81
C VAL A 361 -20.87 8.48 -7.47
N THR A 362 -21.57 8.01 -8.50
CA THR A 362 -22.67 7.04 -8.35
C THR A 362 -22.31 5.76 -9.09
N ILE A 363 -22.24 4.66 -8.37
CA ILE A 363 -22.15 3.31 -8.91
C ILE A 363 -23.51 2.68 -8.66
N GLU A 364 -24.28 2.40 -9.70
CA GLU A 364 -25.60 1.79 -9.56
C GLU A 364 -25.50 0.29 -9.21
N ASP A 365 -26.67 -0.36 -9.06
CA ASP A 365 -26.79 -1.76 -8.67
C ASP A 365 -26.14 -2.74 -9.66
N ASP A 366 -25.70 -3.89 -9.15
CA ASP A 366 -25.20 -5.03 -9.96
C ASP A 366 -24.02 -4.67 -10.88
N VAL A 367 -23.19 -3.71 -10.45
CA VAL A 367 -21.96 -3.34 -11.18
C VAL A 367 -20.79 -4.21 -10.73
N TRP A 368 -19.95 -4.63 -11.68
CA TRP A 368 -18.66 -5.25 -11.38
C TRP A 368 -17.50 -4.32 -11.77
N ILE A 369 -16.66 -3.98 -10.79
CA ILE A 369 -15.43 -3.22 -10.98
C ILE A 369 -14.23 -4.15 -10.89
N GLY A 370 -13.47 -4.26 -11.98
CA GLY A 370 -12.31 -5.12 -12.09
C GLY A 370 -11.16 -4.74 -11.16
N ALA A 371 -10.25 -5.68 -10.92
CA ALA A 371 -9.08 -5.45 -10.08
C ALA A 371 -8.25 -4.26 -10.58
N GLY A 372 -7.83 -3.38 -9.67
CA GLY A 372 -6.99 -2.23 -10.01
C GLY A 372 -7.67 -1.12 -10.83
N ALA A 373 -8.96 -1.25 -11.17
CA ALA A 373 -9.68 -0.20 -11.90
C ALA A 373 -9.81 1.07 -11.04
N ILE A 374 -9.85 2.23 -11.70
CA ILE A 374 -9.94 3.54 -11.07
C ILE A 374 -11.19 4.23 -11.58
N VAL A 375 -12.05 4.66 -10.66
CA VAL A 375 -13.27 5.43 -10.93
C VAL A 375 -13.03 6.85 -10.44
N LEU A 376 -13.04 7.82 -11.35
CA LEU A 376 -12.83 9.24 -11.01
C LEU A 376 -14.13 9.94 -10.64
N GLU A 377 -13.99 11.14 -10.10
CA GLU A 377 -15.09 11.99 -9.63
C GLU A 377 -16.07 12.38 -10.74
N GLY A 378 -17.31 12.69 -10.35
CA GLY A 378 -18.26 13.41 -11.22
C GLY A 378 -19.04 12.52 -12.18
N ILE A 379 -19.04 11.20 -11.97
CA ILE A 379 -19.60 10.25 -12.93
C ILE A 379 -20.63 9.29 -12.33
N VAL A 380 -21.41 8.69 -13.24
CA VAL A 380 -22.38 7.64 -12.96
C VAL A 380 -21.99 6.38 -13.74
N ILE A 381 -21.79 5.26 -13.04
CA ILE A 381 -21.65 3.94 -13.65
C ILE A 381 -23.03 3.27 -13.61
N GLY A 382 -23.64 3.12 -14.78
CA GLY A 382 -24.98 2.54 -14.91
C GLY A 382 -25.05 1.09 -14.45
N ARG A 383 -26.22 0.69 -13.95
CA ARG A 383 -26.52 -0.64 -13.40
C ARG A 383 -26.09 -1.77 -14.31
N GLY A 384 -25.59 -2.86 -13.75
CA GLY A 384 -25.23 -4.04 -14.53
C GLY A 384 -23.96 -3.89 -15.37
N SER A 385 -23.25 -2.77 -15.26
CA SER A 385 -22.04 -2.50 -16.05
C SER A 385 -20.83 -3.28 -15.51
N VAL A 386 -19.90 -3.58 -16.41
CA VAL A 386 -18.64 -4.24 -16.12
C VAL A 386 -17.49 -3.31 -16.44
N ILE A 387 -16.66 -3.00 -15.45
CA ILE A 387 -15.42 -2.25 -15.62
C ILE A 387 -14.27 -3.25 -15.63
N GLY A 388 -13.52 -3.31 -16.74
CA GLY A 388 -12.37 -4.18 -16.89
C GLY A 388 -11.26 -3.87 -15.88
N ALA A 389 -10.43 -4.87 -15.59
CA ALA A 389 -9.29 -4.71 -14.69
C ALA A 389 -8.34 -3.61 -15.20
N GLY A 390 -7.82 -2.78 -14.29
CA GLY A 390 -6.91 -1.68 -14.59
C GLY A 390 -7.51 -0.51 -15.39
N ALA A 391 -8.81 -0.52 -15.71
CA ALA A 391 -9.44 0.55 -16.46
C ALA A 391 -9.50 1.86 -15.65
N VAL A 392 -9.34 3.01 -16.32
CA VAL A 392 -9.48 4.34 -15.70
C VAL A 392 -10.74 5.01 -16.24
N VAL A 393 -11.81 4.96 -15.45
CA VAL A 393 -13.13 5.47 -15.83
C VAL A 393 -13.18 6.97 -15.59
N THR A 394 -13.20 7.72 -16.70
CA THR A 394 -13.19 9.20 -16.71
C THR A 394 -14.52 9.81 -17.15
N ALA A 395 -15.52 8.99 -17.49
CA ALA A 395 -16.82 9.44 -17.98
C ALA A 395 -17.92 8.44 -17.56
N SER A 396 -19.13 8.94 -17.37
CA SER A 396 -20.31 8.13 -17.07
C SER A 396 -20.59 7.13 -18.20
N CYS A 397 -21.23 6.00 -17.85
CA CYS A 397 -21.70 5.02 -18.83
C CYS A 397 -23.16 4.64 -18.61
N ALA A 398 -23.83 4.25 -19.69
CA ALA A 398 -25.18 3.73 -19.64
C ALA A 398 -25.23 2.36 -18.93
N PRO A 399 -26.40 1.94 -18.40
CA PRO A 399 -26.56 0.60 -17.84
C PRO A 399 -26.09 -0.51 -18.77
N TYR A 400 -25.59 -1.59 -18.19
CA TYR A 400 -25.08 -2.79 -18.84
C TYR A 400 -23.84 -2.58 -19.73
N SER A 401 -23.17 -1.43 -19.66
CA SER A 401 -21.97 -1.20 -20.47
C SER A 401 -20.78 -2.06 -19.99
N ILE A 402 -19.95 -2.53 -20.93
CA ILE A 402 -18.64 -3.10 -20.63
C ILE A 402 -17.57 -2.07 -20.99
N LEU A 403 -16.75 -1.65 -20.03
CA LEU A 403 -15.71 -0.65 -20.21
C LEU A 403 -14.33 -1.25 -20.00
N ALA A 404 -13.34 -0.83 -20.80
CA ALA A 404 -11.92 -1.17 -20.57
C ALA A 404 -10.99 -0.07 -21.08
N GLY A 405 -9.74 -0.08 -20.62
CA GLY A 405 -8.67 0.81 -21.10
C GLY A 405 -8.39 2.03 -20.23
N VAL A 406 -7.39 2.81 -20.65
CA VAL A 406 -6.92 4.03 -19.99
C VAL A 406 -6.76 5.13 -21.06
N PRO A 407 -7.66 6.11 -21.13
CA PRO A 407 -8.94 6.18 -20.42
C PRO A 407 -9.93 5.10 -20.89
N ALA A 408 -10.85 4.70 -20.00
CA ALA A 408 -11.80 3.63 -20.28
C ALA A 408 -12.78 4.02 -21.38
N ARG A 409 -13.11 3.07 -22.25
CA ARG A 409 -14.09 3.20 -23.33
C ARG A 409 -15.09 2.04 -23.27
N VAL A 410 -16.31 2.29 -23.71
CA VAL A 410 -17.31 1.22 -23.87
C VAL A 410 -16.85 0.31 -25.01
N ILE A 411 -16.65 -0.97 -24.70
CA ILE A 411 -16.19 -2.02 -25.63
C ILE A 411 -17.25 -3.08 -25.91
N GLY A 412 -18.42 -2.99 -25.26
CA GLY A 412 -19.51 -3.93 -25.42
C GLY A 412 -20.64 -3.66 -24.42
N SER A 413 -21.63 -4.56 -24.42
CA SER A 413 -22.77 -4.53 -23.51
C SER A 413 -23.01 -5.91 -22.90
N ARG A 414 -23.27 -5.97 -21.59
CA ARG A 414 -23.56 -7.19 -20.86
C ARG A 414 -24.94 -7.69 -21.26
N GLY A 415 -25.00 -8.86 -21.90
CA GLY A 415 -26.24 -9.48 -22.37
C GLY A 415 -26.71 -9.03 -23.76
N GLY A 416 -25.91 -8.23 -24.49
CA GLY A 416 -26.15 -7.96 -25.90
C GLY A 416 -25.47 -8.99 -26.80
N ASP A 417 -26.10 -9.33 -27.94
CA ASP A 417 -25.47 -10.08 -29.02
C ASP A 417 -24.39 -9.21 -29.68
N SER A 418 -23.17 -9.23 -29.18
CA SER A 418 -22.04 -8.61 -29.87
C SER A 418 -20.73 -9.31 -29.53
N ALA A 419 -20.08 -9.77 -30.60
CA ALA A 419 -18.82 -10.48 -30.62
C ALA A 419 -17.77 -9.81 -29.71
N ALA A 420 -17.06 -10.64 -28.96
CA ALA A 420 -15.82 -10.22 -28.31
C ALA A 420 -14.95 -9.49 -29.35
N PRO A 421 -14.41 -8.30 -29.03
CA PRO A 421 -13.48 -7.65 -29.94
C PRO A 421 -12.31 -8.61 -30.19
N PRO A 422 -11.80 -8.72 -31.44
CA PRO A 422 -10.66 -9.56 -31.74
C PRO A 422 -9.51 -9.15 -30.81
N VAL A 423 -8.96 -10.13 -30.10
CA VAL A 423 -7.71 -9.96 -29.37
C VAL A 423 -6.67 -9.57 -30.41
N ALA A 424 -6.21 -8.32 -30.38
CA ALA A 424 -5.11 -7.89 -31.24
C ALA A 424 -3.86 -8.72 -30.89
N PRO A 425 -3.08 -9.15 -31.90
CA PRO A 425 -1.95 -10.08 -31.72
C PRO A 425 -0.82 -9.52 -30.84
#